data_AF-A0A9P4GYF2-F1
#
_entry.id   AF-A0A9P4GYF2-F1
#
_cell.length_a   1.000
_cell.length_b   1.000
_cell.length_c   1.000
_cell.angle_alpha   90.00
_cell.angle_beta   90.00
_cell.angle_gamma   90.00
#
_symmetry.space_group_name_H-M   'P 1'
#
loop_
_entity.id
_entity.type
_entity.pdbx_description
1 polymer ?
#
loop_
_entity_poly.entity_id
_entity_poly.type
_entity_poly.pdbx_seq_one_letter_code
_entity_poly.pdbx_strand_id
1 'polypeptide(L)'
;KVRDNKDKLRYYSIHFCNRRVLPACLQAFVNELKASANQSLDALRSPNARQVVQRQRRPQRLAEQEGIVLLKGVLLFVEDDDLPMLAVEAKQNLDKRYLPPPIDLAWVKEYGALKGPQPDHLYGYRHCKDSDSTTTAFSMQQEYGLLSRAVAPSLHCPFMSAQGKSPKKNQTHFQARFQGARDGAVIVRYLHQFYTDAGFVPTVKDTAHFSLTMDMESAHLFVHWEEFDVERPAYYREPVMKAFLDDEQQVADMRHIVKNILAFALGSRLANLRAVVEATRTRQAATPLLPSRSSSTRLSQGDSAVNNLYLLLPRNRQVMSHIIQPKKTPACSQQSIIQQHLMRVQLPRTCSCKCKRRLLSMTLVLNYIAKPTGRDNS
;
A
#
# COMPACT_ATOMS: atom_id res chain seq x y z
N LYS A 1 -18.85 18.81 1.51
CA LYS A 1 -18.64 17.33 1.54
C LYS A 1 -17.98 16.95 2.86
N VAL A 2 -18.67 16.18 3.70
CA VAL A 2 -18.21 15.80 5.04
C VAL A 2 -16.91 14.98 4.95
N ARG A 3 -15.90 15.32 5.75
CA ARG A 3 -14.65 14.55 5.83
C ARG A 3 -14.92 13.22 6.55
N ASP A 4 -14.18 12.18 6.19
CA ASP A 4 -14.28 10.92 6.93
C ASP A 4 -13.84 11.16 8.38
N ASN A 5 -14.72 10.84 9.31
CA ASN A 5 -14.55 10.98 10.74
C ASN A 5 -14.92 9.65 11.43
N LYS A 6 -14.81 9.59 12.75
CA LYS A 6 -15.07 8.38 13.53
C LYS A 6 -16.47 7.82 13.30
N ASP A 7 -17.50 8.65 13.37
CA ASP A 7 -18.89 8.20 13.27
C ASP A 7 -19.22 7.72 11.86
N LYS A 8 -18.76 8.47 10.85
CA LYS A 8 -18.88 8.05 9.46
C LYS A 8 -18.25 6.68 9.23
N LEU A 9 -17.03 6.43 9.73
CA LEU A 9 -16.38 5.13 9.57
C LEU A 9 -17.14 4.00 10.26
N ARG A 10 -17.76 4.25 11.43
CA ARG A 10 -18.59 3.26 12.13
C ARG A 10 -19.81 2.82 11.32
N TYR A 11 -20.43 3.72 10.54
CA TYR A 11 -21.54 3.36 9.65
C TYR A 11 -21.13 2.45 8.48
N TYR A 12 -19.83 2.25 8.28
CA TYR A 12 -19.28 1.30 7.30
C TYR A 12 -18.66 0.08 7.98
N SER A 13 -18.98 -0.16 9.26
CA SER A 13 -18.37 -1.20 10.10
C SER A 13 -16.85 -1.11 10.18
N ILE A 14 -16.29 0.11 10.11
CA ILE A 14 -14.85 0.35 10.25
C ILE A 14 -14.57 0.89 11.65
N HIS A 15 -13.89 0.07 12.45
CA HIS A 15 -13.58 0.30 13.85
C HIS A 15 -12.07 0.48 14.04
N PHE A 16 -11.66 1.47 14.83
CA PHE A 16 -10.23 1.70 15.10
C PHE A 16 -10.02 2.25 16.51
N CYS A 17 -8.91 1.84 17.14
CA CYS A 17 -8.53 2.25 18.49
C CYS A 17 -9.64 2.02 19.54
N ASN A 18 -10.38 0.92 19.43
CA ASN A 18 -11.43 0.54 20.37
C ASN A 18 -10.89 -0.40 21.46
N ARG A 19 -9.58 -0.69 21.47
CA ARG A 19 -8.96 -1.72 22.33
C ARG A 19 -9.59 -3.09 22.10
N ARG A 20 -9.97 -3.39 20.84
CA ARG A 20 -10.43 -4.73 20.47
C ARG A 20 -9.27 -5.71 20.67
N VAL A 21 -9.54 -6.82 21.33
CA VAL A 21 -8.55 -7.89 21.49
C VAL A 21 -8.26 -8.47 20.11
N LEU A 22 -6.99 -8.63 19.75
CA LEU A 22 -6.62 -9.26 18.50
C LEU A 22 -7.06 -10.73 18.53
N PRO A 23 -7.58 -11.28 17.42
CA PRO A 23 -7.79 -12.72 17.30
C PRO A 23 -6.51 -13.49 17.66
N ALA A 24 -6.65 -14.62 18.35
CA ALA A 24 -5.50 -15.32 18.95
C ALA A 24 -4.37 -15.62 17.95
N CYS A 25 -4.71 -16.05 16.73
CA CYS A 25 -3.74 -16.30 15.67
C CYS A 25 -3.00 -15.01 15.22
N LEU A 26 -3.70 -13.89 15.18
CA LEU A 26 -3.13 -12.59 14.81
C LEU A 26 -2.28 -12.03 15.95
N GLN A 27 -2.70 -12.20 17.20
CA GLN A 27 -1.92 -11.81 18.38
C GLN A 27 -0.61 -12.60 18.46
N ALA A 28 -0.65 -13.91 18.23
CA ALA A 28 0.55 -14.75 18.18
C ALA A 28 1.51 -14.29 17.07
N PHE A 29 0.97 -13.98 15.88
CA PHE A 29 1.76 -13.45 14.78
C PHE A 29 2.37 -12.07 15.09
N VAL A 30 1.62 -11.15 15.70
CA VAL A 30 2.17 -9.85 16.15
C VAL A 30 3.26 -10.04 17.20
N ASN A 31 3.12 -11.02 18.10
CA ASN A 31 4.15 -11.34 19.08
C ASN A 31 5.41 -11.92 18.42
N GLU A 32 5.27 -12.76 17.40
CA GLU A 32 6.38 -13.28 16.59
C GLU A 32 7.15 -12.13 15.90
N LEU A 33 6.42 -11.20 15.28
CA LEU A 33 7.02 -10.01 14.65
C LEU A 33 7.82 -9.14 15.64
N LYS A 34 7.42 -9.13 16.92
CA LYS A 34 8.11 -8.40 18.01
C LYS A 34 9.26 -9.19 18.62
N ALA A 35 9.11 -10.49 18.82
CA ALA A 35 10.08 -11.33 19.52
C ALA A 35 11.44 -11.39 18.80
N SER A 36 11.42 -11.41 17.46
CA SER A 36 12.64 -11.37 16.65
C SER A 36 13.46 -10.09 16.84
N ALA A 37 12.86 -9.01 17.38
CA ALA A 37 13.54 -7.74 17.63
C ALA A 37 14.61 -7.86 18.72
N ASN A 38 14.32 -8.65 19.75
CA ASN A 38 15.17 -8.75 20.93
C ASN A 38 16.41 -9.65 20.72
N GLN A 39 16.47 -10.37 19.59
CA GLN A 39 17.55 -11.35 19.32
C GLN A 39 18.55 -10.86 18.27
N SER A 40 18.27 -9.74 17.59
CA SER A 40 19.12 -9.26 16.50
C SER A 40 20.13 -8.22 16.99
N LEU A 41 21.43 -8.50 16.83
CA LEU A 41 22.52 -7.53 17.03
C LEU A 41 22.33 -6.25 16.18
N ASP A 42 21.60 -6.33 15.06
CA ASP A 42 21.26 -5.16 14.23
C ASP A 42 20.26 -4.20 14.89
N ALA A 43 19.46 -4.68 15.86
CA ALA A 43 18.57 -3.82 16.64
C ALA A 43 19.36 -2.88 17.55
N LEU A 44 20.53 -3.31 18.04
CA LEU A 44 21.40 -2.49 18.90
C LEU A 44 22.13 -1.36 18.15
N ARG A 45 22.19 -1.42 16.81
CA ARG A 45 22.96 -0.46 15.99
C ARG A 45 22.33 -0.22 14.63
N SER A 46 21.06 0.21 14.57
CA SER A 46 20.46 0.59 13.28
C SER A 46 20.97 1.98 12.84
N PRO A 47 21.84 2.10 11.82
CA PRO A 47 22.35 3.42 11.40
C PRO A 47 21.22 4.32 10.89
N ASN A 48 20.18 3.70 10.33
CA ASN A 48 18.99 4.39 9.86
C ASN A 48 18.15 4.94 11.02
N ALA A 49 18.08 4.24 12.17
CA ALA A 49 17.41 4.78 13.35
C ALA A 49 18.09 6.05 13.85
N ARG A 50 19.43 6.03 13.94
CA ARG A 50 20.21 7.24 14.24
C ARG A 50 19.97 8.36 13.23
N GLN A 51 19.93 8.05 11.94
CA GLN A 51 19.62 9.05 10.90
C GLN A 51 18.22 9.63 11.04
N VAL A 52 17.22 8.84 11.46
CA VAL A 52 15.88 9.36 11.76
C VAL A 52 15.98 10.40 12.88
N VAL A 53 16.57 10.05 14.03
CA VAL A 53 16.71 10.95 15.19
C VAL A 53 17.45 12.24 14.80
N GLN A 54 18.57 12.13 14.09
CA GLN A 54 19.36 13.28 13.63
C GLN A 54 18.57 14.19 12.69
N ARG A 55 17.69 13.63 11.85
CA ARG A 55 16.91 14.37 10.86
C ARG A 55 15.56 14.86 11.39
N GLN A 56 15.03 14.27 12.46
CA GLN A 56 13.66 14.38 12.94
C GLN A 56 13.15 15.83 13.10
N ARG A 57 13.99 16.74 13.59
CA ARG A 57 13.60 18.15 13.81
C ARG A 57 13.29 18.91 12.52
N ARG A 58 13.89 18.51 11.39
CA ARG A 58 13.71 19.21 10.10
C ARG A 58 12.32 18.95 9.49
N PRO A 59 11.85 17.69 9.32
CA PRO A 59 10.51 17.36 8.83
C PRO A 59 9.36 18.08 9.53
N GLN A 60 9.45 18.31 10.85
CA GLN A 60 8.42 19.02 11.61
C GLN A 60 8.13 20.43 11.07
N ARG A 61 9.11 21.07 10.44
CA ARG A 61 9.00 22.45 9.91
C ARG A 61 8.65 22.49 8.42
N LEU A 62 8.58 21.33 7.77
CA LEU A 62 8.36 21.19 6.34
C LEU A 62 6.88 20.92 6.01
N ALA A 63 6.53 21.06 4.73
CA ALA A 63 5.22 20.62 4.27
C ALA A 63 5.09 19.08 4.40
N GLU A 64 3.84 18.59 4.46
CA GLU A 64 3.52 17.16 4.60
C GLU A 64 4.33 16.27 3.66
N GLN A 65 4.32 16.55 2.36
CA GLN A 65 5.05 15.74 1.37
C GLN A 65 6.56 15.76 1.58
N GLU A 66 7.14 16.92 1.87
CA GLU A 66 8.59 17.09 2.06
C GLU A 66 9.08 16.36 3.32
N GLY A 67 8.32 16.45 4.42
CA GLY A 67 8.60 15.72 5.65
C GLY A 67 8.54 14.20 5.44
N ILE A 68 7.50 13.72 4.72
CA ILE A 68 7.38 12.29 4.37
C ILE A 68 8.57 11.83 3.54
N VAL A 69 8.97 12.58 2.50
CA VAL A 69 10.10 12.23 1.63
C VAL A 69 11.40 12.13 2.43
N LEU A 70 11.64 13.07 3.35
CA LEU A 70 12.87 13.08 4.16
C LEU A 70 12.96 11.86 5.11
N LEU A 71 11.83 11.45 5.70
CA LEU A 71 11.79 10.35 6.67
C LEU A 71 11.59 8.98 6.03
N LYS A 72 10.86 8.87 4.92
CA LYS A 72 10.56 7.59 4.27
C LYS A 72 11.82 6.77 4.03
N GLY A 73 12.86 7.40 3.49
CA GLY A 73 14.11 6.72 3.13
C GLY A 73 14.86 6.10 4.30
N VAL A 74 14.65 6.61 5.51
CA VAL A 74 15.35 6.18 6.73
C VAL A 74 14.45 5.49 7.75
N LEU A 75 13.13 5.64 7.64
CA LEU A 75 12.15 5.02 8.54
C LEU A 75 11.48 3.79 7.91
N LEU A 76 11.18 3.84 6.62
CA LEU A 76 10.45 2.79 5.89
C LEU A 76 11.39 2.04 4.94
N PHE A 77 10.83 1.16 4.11
CA PHE A 77 11.55 0.55 3.00
C PHE A 77 11.73 1.56 1.88
N VAL A 78 12.88 1.47 1.24
CA VAL A 78 13.11 2.05 -0.08
C VAL A 78 13.12 0.89 -1.05
N GLU A 79 12.64 1.13 -2.26
CA GLU A 79 12.92 0.18 -3.34
C GLU A 79 14.43 0.12 -3.51
N ASP A 80 14.96 -1.09 -3.44
CA ASP A 80 16.38 -1.37 -3.60
C ASP A 80 16.50 -2.48 -4.63
N ASP A 81 17.63 -2.52 -5.33
CA ASP A 81 17.94 -3.55 -6.31
C ASP A 81 17.97 -4.95 -5.66
N ASP A 82 18.25 -5.00 -4.35
CA ASP A 82 18.23 -6.20 -3.52
C ASP A 82 16.81 -6.75 -3.24
N LEU A 83 15.75 -5.98 -3.54
CA LEU A 83 14.36 -6.35 -3.32
C LEU A 83 13.55 -6.27 -4.63
N PRO A 84 13.88 -7.08 -5.66
CA PRO A 84 13.30 -6.96 -6.99
C PRO A 84 11.78 -7.21 -7.06
N MET A 85 11.22 -7.87 -6.04
CA MET A 85 9.79 -8.17 -5.92
C MET A 85 8.98 -7.05 -5.24
N LEU A 86 9.62 -6.12 -4.54
CA LEU A 86 8.95 -5.07 -3.77
C LEU A 86 8.58 -3.90 -4.69
N ALA A 87 7.33 -3.44 -4.61
CA ALA A 87 6.90 -2.17 -5.20
C ALA A 87 6.50 -1.17 -4.11
N VAL A 88 6.92 0.09 -4.27
CA VAL A 88 6.56 1.20 -3.37
C VAL A 88 5.98 2.37 -4.15
N GLU A 89 4.68 2.54 -4.01
CA GLU A 89 3.91 3.43 -4.86
C GLU A 89 3.30 4.58 -4.07
N ALA A 90 3.46 5.82 -4.56
CA ALA A 90 2.97 7.00 -3.88
C ALA A 90 1.57 7.39 -4.38
N LYS A 91 0.67 7.76 -3.45
CA LYS A 91 -0.66 8.34 -3.76
C LYS A 91 -1.52 7.51 -4.73
N GLN A 92 -1.39 6.20 -4.71
CA GLN A 92 -2.23 5.32 -5.54
C GLN A 92 -3.68 5.33 -5.03
N ASN A 93 -4.64 5.52 -5.95
CA ASN A 93 -6.04 5.34 -5.64
C ASN A 93 -6.34 3.84 -5.56
N LEU A 94 -6.87 3.38 -4.43
CA LEU A 94 -7.35 2.01 -4.35
C LEU A 94 -8.76 1.91 -4.96
N ASP A 95 -9.07 0.75 -5.53
CA ASP A 95 -10.36 0.51 -6.19
C ASP A 95 -11.51 0.58 -5.15
N LYS A 96 -12.45 1.47 -5.43
CA LYS A 96 -13.61 1.75 -4.58
C LYS A 96 -14.57 0.57 -4.48
N ARG A 97 -14.51 -0.40 -5.40
CA ARG A 97 -15.36 -1.61 -5.33
C ARG A 97 -15.12 -2.41 -4.04
N TYR A 98 -13.92 -2.26 -3.46
CA TYR A 98 -13.53 -2.88 -2.20
C TYR A 98 -13.74 -1.98 -0.98
N LEU A 99 -14.37 -0.81 -1.10
CA LEU A 99 -14.83 -0.06 0.08
C LEU A 99 -15.88 -0.87 0.82
N PRO A 100 -15.77 -1.07 2.15
CA PRO A 100 -16.85 -1.68 2.92
C PRO A 100 -18.21 -1.06 2.57
N PRO A 101 -19.29 -1.85 2.44
CA PRO A 101 -20.62 -1.29 2.23
C PRO A 101 -21.08 -0.58 3.51
N PRO A 102 -21.97 0.43 3.41
CA PRO A 102 -22.59 1.02 4.59
C PRO A 102 -23.53 0.01 5.26
N ILE A 103 -23.67 0.10 6.58
CA ILE A 103 -24.63 -0.69 7.36
C ILE A 103 -26.06 -0.36 6.93
N ASP A 104 -26.35 0.90 6.61
CA ASP A 104 -27.64 1.33 6.07
C ASP A 104 -27.41 2.40 5.00
N LEU A 105 -28.12 2.28 3.88
CA LEU A 105 -28.09 3.24 2.78
C LEU A 105 -28.61 4.62 3.19
N ALA A 106 -29.48 4.70 4.20
CA ALA A 106 -29.93 5.97 4.78
C ALA A 106 -28.74 6.82 5.27
N TRP A 107 -27.70 6.20 5.84
CA TRP A 107 -26.50 6.90 6.30
C TRP A 107 -25.70 7.54 5.16
N VAL A 108 -25.77 6.99 3.95
CA VAL A 108 -25.11 7.61 2.79
C VAL A 108 -25.79 8.94 2.45
N LYS A 109 -27.10 9.07 2.67
CA LYS A 109 -27.83 10.32 2.46
C LYS A 109 -27.44 11.38 3.50
N GLU A 110 -27.25 10.97 4.75
CA GLU A 110 -26.92 11.88 5.86
C GLU A 110 -25.43 12.28 5.90
N TYR A 111 -24.53 11.31 5.83
CA TYR A 111 -23.08 11.52 6.01
C TYR A 111 -22.28 11.54 4.70
N GLY A 112 -22.91 11.16 3.58
CA GLY A 112 -22.27 11.00 2.28
C GLY A 112 -21.44 9.73 2.17
N ALA A 113 -21.06 9.38 0.93
CA ALA A 113 -20.17 8.24 0.68
C ALA A 113 -18.76 8.45 1.27
N LEU A 114 -18.09 7.36 1.68
CA LEU A 114 -16.65 7.39 2.03
C LEU A 114 -15.83 8.03 0.90
N LYS A 115 -14.77 8.76 1.28
CA LYS A 115 -13.82 9.26 0.27
C LYS A 115 -13.08 8.08 -0.37
N GLY A 116 -12.54 8.33 -1.56
CA GLY A 116 -11.67 7.36 -2.23
C GLY A 116 -10.46 7.02 -1.35
N PRO A 117 -10.14 5.73 -1.15
CA PRO A 117 -8.94 5.31 -0.44
C PRO A 117 -7.69 5.66 -1.25
N GLN A 118 -6.75 6.36 -0.61
CA GLN A 118 -5.52 6.83 -1.24
C GLN A 118 -4.44 6.98 -0.15
N PRO A 119 -3.66 5.92 0.12
CA PRO A 119 -2.50 6.00 0.99
C PRO A 119 -1.41 6.89 0.39
N ASP A 120 -0.66 7.60 1.24
CA ASP A 120 0.49 8.40 0.79
C ASP A 120 1.56 7.48 0.18
N HIS A 121 1.74 6.31 0.78
CA HIS A 121 2.58 5.23 0.26
C HIS A 121 1.90 3.88 0.41
N LEU A 122 2.01 3.06 -0.64
CA LEU A 122 1.51 1.70 -0.69
C LEU A 122 2.68 0.76 -0.97
N TYR A 123 2.74 -0.34 -0.24
CA TYR A 123 3.77 -1.37 -0.37
C TYR A 123 3.10 -2.67 -0.77
N GLY A 124 3.61 -3.29 -1.82
CA GLY A 124 3.07 -4.51 -2.40
C GLY A 124 4.07 -5.18 -3.31
N TYR A 125 3.58 -6.02 -4.20
CA TYR A 125 4.42 -6.79 -5.11
C TYR A 125 4.48 -6.12 -6.48
N ARG A 126 5.70 -5.98 -7.01
CA ARG A 126 5.97 -5.39 -8.34
C ARG A 126 5.42 -6.27 -9.46
N HIS A 127 4.88 -5.64 -10.50
CA HIS A 127 4.52 -6.33 -11.74
C HIS A 127 5.77 -6.88 -12.42
N CYS A 128 5.66 -8.04 -13.05
CA CYS A 128 6.80 -8.72 -13.68
C CYS A 128 7.37 -7.89 -14.83
N LYS A 129 6.52 -7.14 -15.53
CA LYS A 129 6.91 -6.25 -16.64
C LYS A 129 7.71 -5.02 -16.20
N ASP A 130 7.59 -4.64 -14.93
CA ASP A 130 8.23 -3.46 -14.35
C ASP A 130 9.51 -3.85 -13.60
N SER A 131 9.91 -5.12 -13.65
CA SER A 131 11.13 -5.66 -13.03
C SER A 131 12.13 -6.08 -14.09
N ASP A 132 13.36 -5.56 -14.01
CA ASP A 132 14.49 -6.01 -14.83
C ASP A 132 15.13 -7.31 -14.28
N SER A 133 14.62 -7.82 -13.15
CA SER A 133 15.13 -9.02 -12.50
C SER A 133 14.45 -10.28 -12.99
N THR A 134 15.19 -11.39 -13.04
CA THR A 134 14.62 -12.74 -13.23
C THR A 134 13.77 -13.19 -12.04
N THR A 135 13.90 -12.52 -10.90
CA THR A 135 13.22 -12.84 -9.66
C THR A 135 11.99 -11.94 -9.49
N THR A 136 10.83 -12.44 -9.90
CA THR A 136 9.55 -11.71 -9.84
C THR A 136 8.62 -12.28 -8.77
N ALA A 137 7.69 -11.45 -8.27
CA ALA A 137 6.71 -11.90 -7.29
C ALA A 137 5.70 -12.88 -7.90
N PHE A 138 5.24 -12.61 -9.11
CA PHE A 138 4.36 -13.48 -9.87
C PHE A 138 4.96 -13.73 -11.26
N SER A 139 4.67 -14.89 -11.85
CA SER A 139 4.98 -15.12 -13.26
C SER A 139 4.04 -14.29 -14.14
N MET A 140 4.44 -14.00 -15.38
CA MET A 140 3.59 -13.28 -16.34
C MET A 140 2.21 -13.94 -16.49
N GLN A 141 2.15 -15.28 -16.47
CA GLN A 141 0.90 -16.03 -16.54
C GLN A 141 0.03 -15.85 -15.29
N GLN A 142 0.64 -15.80 -14.09
CA GLN A 142 -0.06 -15.54 -12.84
C GLN A 142 -0.64 -14.12 -12.82
N GLU A 143 0.08 -13.11 -13.34
CA GLU A 143 -0.38 -11.72 -13.32
C GLU A 143 -1.61 -11.45 -14.17
N TYR A 144 -1.78 -12.13 -15.31
CA TYR A 144 -2.98 -11.98 -16.14
C TYR A 144 -4.28 -12.26 -15.33
N GLY A 145 -4.25 -13.24 -14.42
CA GLY A 145 -5.38 -13.52 -13.54
C GLY A 145 -5.58 -12.44 -12.46
N LEU A 146 -4.50 -11.83 -11.98
CA LEU A 146 -4.52 -10.82 -10.92
C LEU A 146 -5.05 -9.46 -11.40
N LEU A 147 -4.74 -9.04 -12.62
CA LEU A 147 -5.05 -7.70 -13.13
C LEU A 147 -6.55 -7.38 -13.10
N SER A 148 -7.42 -8.36 -13.38
CA SER A 148 -8.89 -8.19 -13.33
C SER A 148 -9.43 -7.92 -11.91
N ARG A 149 -8.62 -8.18 -10.90
CA ARG A 149 -8.96 -8.10 -9.48
C ARG A 149 -8.11 -7.10 -8.70
N ALA A 150 -7.19 -6.40 -9.35
CA ALA A 150 -6.23 -5.56 -8.66
C ALA A 150 -6.92 -4.46 -7.83
N VAL A 151 -6.54 -4.35 -6.55
CA VAL A 151 -6.99 -3.24 -5.68
C VAL A 151 -6.25 -1.94 -5.97
N ALA A 152 -5.06 -2.03 -6.56
CA ALA A 152 -4.26 -0.91 -7.01
C ALA A 152 -3.71 -1.21 -8.41
N PRO A 153 -3.57 -0.20 -9.29
CA PRO A 153 -3.17 -0.45 -10.67
C PRO A 153 -1.67 -0.76 -10.82
N SER A 154 -0.81 -0.20 -9.97
CA SER A 154 0.65 -0.26 -10.13
C SER A 154 1.36 -1.32 -9.28
N LEU A 155 0.63 -2.05 -8.43
CA LEU A 155 1.21 -3.16 -7.67
C LEU A 155 0.16 -4.21 -7.30
N HIS A 156 0.62 -5.42 -7.02
CA HIS A 156 -0.21 -6.53 -6.59
C HIS A 156 -0.25 -6.68 -5.07
N CYS A 157 -1.37 -7.20 -4.58
CA CYS A 157 -1.60 -7.65 -3.21
C CYS A 157 -0.89 -6.82 -2.11
N PRO A 158 -1.30 -5.56 -1.88
CA PRO A 158 -0.66 -4.72 -0.88
C PRO A 158 -0.60 -5.40 0.50
N PHE A 159 0.51 -5.20 1.20
CA PHE A 159 0.73 -5.75 2.55
C PHE A 159 1.02 -4.68 3.59
N MET A 160 1.43 -3.47 3.17
CA MET A 160 1.61 -2.33 4.06
C MET A 160 1.18 -1.02 3.39
N SER A 161 0.67 -0.07 4.16
CA SER A 161 0.41 1.30 3.71
C SER A 161 0.90 2.34 4.71
N ALA A 162 1.19 3.55 4.27
CA ALA A 162 1.57 4.65 5.15
C ALA A 162 0.77 5.92 4.87
N GLN A 163 0.48 6.65 5.95
CA GLN A 163 -0.20 7.95 5.96
C GLN A 163 0.64 8.93 6.79
N GLY A 164 1.18 9.96 6.17
CA GLY A 164 1.92 11.02 6.84
C GLY A 164 1.05 12.25 7.04
N LYS A 165 1.34 13.02 8.07
CA LYS A 165 0.77 14.34 8.33
C LYS A 165 1.89 15.26 8.79
N SER A 166 1.73 16.57 8.59
CA SER A 166 2.72 17.55 9.07
C SER A 166 2.09 18.47 10.12
N PRO A 167 2.78 18.70 11.25
CA PRO A 167 2.31 19.60 12.30
C PRO A 167 2.24 21.05 11.80
N LYS A 168 2.98 21.42 10.75
CA LYS A 168 2.98 22.76 10.12
C LYS A 168 1.58 23.25 9.73
N LYS A 169 0.65 22.34 9.43
CA LYS A 169 -0.74 22.66 9.05
C LYS A 169 -1.76 22.22 10.11
N ASN A 170 -1.33 22.09 11.37
CA ASN A 170 -2.15 21.54 12.47
C ASN A 170 -2.76 20.17 12.13
N GLN A 171 -2.04 19.38 11.32
CA GLN A 171 -2.41 18.00 11.03
C GLN A 171 -1.60 17.09 11.95
N THR A 172 -2.26 16.10 12.53
CA THR A 172 -1.69 15.18 13.50
C THR A 172 -2.04 13.74 13.10
N HIS A 173 -1.64 12.78 13.92
CA HIS A 173 -2.15 11.41 13.82
C HIS A 173 -3.68 11.31 13.75
N PHE A 174 -4.43 12.29 14.29
CA PHE A 174 -5.90 12.23 14.29
C PHE A 174 -6.48 12.11 12.87
N GLN A 175 -6.02 12.92 11.92
CA GLN A 175 -6.48 12.84 10.53
C GLN A 175 -5.92 11.59 9.81
N ALA A 176 -4.65 11.25 10.06
CA ALA A 176 -4.01 10.07 9.47
C ALA A 176 -4.71 8.76 9.91
N ARG A 177 -5.25 8.73 11.14
CA ARG A 177 -5.96 7.56 11.66
C ARG A 177 -7.21 7.26 10.82
N PHE A 178 -8.06 8.24 10.52
CA PHE A 178 -9.27 7.96 9.74
C PHE A 178 -8.95 7.48 8.32
N GLN A 179 -7.96 8.10 7.68
CA GLN A 179 -7.50 7.70 6.34
C GLN A 179 -6.92 6.28 6.38
N GLY A 180 -6.00 6.01 7.31
CA GLY A 180 -5.37 4.70 7.44
C GLY A 180 -6.36 3.58 7.78
N ALA A 181 -7.41 3.84 8.58
CA ALA A 181 -8.44 2.85 8.89
C ALA A 181 -9.28 2.50 7.66
N ARG A 182 -9.70 3.51 6.88
CA ARG A 182 -10.42 3.30 5.62
C ARG A 182 -9.58 2.53 4.60
N ASP A 183 -8.34 2.96 4.40
CA ASP A 183 -7.46 2.35 3.39
C ASP A 183 -7.13 0.90 3.77
N GLY A 184 -6.91 0.63 5.07
CA GLY A 184 -6.69 -0.73 5.56
C GLY A 184 -7.90 -1.63 5.39
N ALA A 185 -9.11 -1.15 5.71
CA ALA A 185 -10.35 -1.92 5.53
C ALA A 185 -10.57 -2.31 4.05
N VAL A 186 -10.26 -1.41 3.11
CA VAL A 186 -10.32 -1.68 1.66
C VAL A 186 -9.38 -2.82 1.27
N ILE A 187 -8.14 -2.81 1.78
CA ILE A 187 -7.13 -3.83 1.45
C ILE A 187 -7.51 -5.18 2.07
N VAL A 188 -7.96 -5.19 3.33
CA VAL A 188 -8.42 -6.42 4.01
C VAL A 188 -9.60 -7.04 3.26
N ARG A 189 -10.61 -6.25 2.91
CA ARG A 189 -11.77 -6.72 2.13
C ARG A 189 -11.36 -7.27 0.76
N TYR A 190 -10.45 -6.59 0.07
CA TYR A 190 -9.89 -7.08 -1.19
C TYR A 190 -9.22 -8.44 -1.02
N LEU A 191 -8.35 -8.61 -0.02
CA LEU A 191 -7.65 -9.86 0.22
C LEU A 191 -8.65 -10.96 0.55
N HIS A 192 -9.62 -10.70 1.43
CA HIS A 192 -10.66 -11.67 1.74
C HIS A 192 -11.39 -12.14 0.48
N GLN A 193 -11.88 -11.19 -0.34
CA GLN A 193 -12.55 -11.53 -1.59
C GLN A 193 -11.62 -12.29 -2.56
N PHE A 194 -10.34 -11.93 -2.62
CA PHE A 194 -9.36 -12.60 -3.46
C PHE A 194 -9.21 -14.09 -3.11
N TYR A 195 -9.10 -14.42 -1.82
CA TYR A 195 -9.03 -15.82 -1.35
C TYR A 195 -10.37 -16.55 -1.54
N THR A 196 -11.48 -15.93 -1.15
CA THR A 196 -12.83 -16.53 -1.22
C THR A 196 -13.25 -16.82 -2.65
N ASP A 197 -12.95 -15.91 -3.58
CA ASP A 197 -13.25 -16.12 -5.00
C ASP A 197 -12.41 -17.24 -5.63
N ALA A 198 -11.24 -17.55 -5.06
CA ALA A 198 -10.44 -18.71 -5.41
C ALA A 198 -10.93 -20.00 -4.70
N GLY A 199 -11.96 -19.87 -3.87
CA GLY A 199 -12.57 -20.88 -3.02
C GLY A 199 -11.68 -21.42 -1.92
N PHE A 200 -10.85 -20.54 -1.36
CA PHE A 200 -10.18 -20.76 -0.09
C PHE A 200 -10.98 -20.11 1.03
N VAL A 201 -10.85 -20.63 2.24
CA VAL A 201 -11.30 -19.94 3.46
C VAL A 201 -10.06 -19.26 4.05
N PRO A 202 -9.88 -17.94 3.85
CA PRO A 202 -8.70 -17.26 4.35
C PRO A 202 -8.68 -17.24 5.88
N THR A 203 -7.49 -17.40 6.47
CA THR A 203 -7.32 -17.07 7.88
C THR A 203 -7.24 -15.56 8.08
N VAL A 204 -7.46 -15.08 9.31
CA VAL A 204 -7.24 -13.68 9.68
C VAL A 204 -5.82 -13.21 9.35
N LYS A 205 -4.81 -14.11 9.47
CA LYS A 205 -3.42 -13.80 9.13
C LYS A 205 -3.21 -13.61 7.63
N ASP A 206 -3.92 -14.37 6.79
CA ASP A 206 -3.79 -14.30 5.32
C ASP A 206 -4.30 -12.96 4.77
N THR A 207 -5.34 -12.40 5.39
CA THR A 207 -5.99 -11.15 4.96
C THR A 207 -5.58 -9.93 5.78
N ALA A 208 -4.79 -10.11 6.84
CA ALA A 208 -4.30 -9.01 7.65
C ALA A 208 -3.49 -8.00 6.81
N HIS A 209 -3.63 -6.73 7.15
CA HIS A 209 -2.88 -5.63 6.53
C HIS A 209 -2.19 -4.81 7.62
N PHE A 210 -1.03 -4.24 7.32
CA PHE A 210 -0.34 -3.32 8.24
C PHE A 210 -0.44 -1.89 7.74
N SER A 211 -0.65 -0.93 8.62
CA SER A 211 -0.45 0.46 8.24
C SER A 211 0.34 1.26 9.25
N LEU A 212 1.07 2.23 8.74
CA LEU A 212 1.82 3.18 9.53
C LEU A 212 1.22 4.57 9.38
N THR A 213 1.09 5.28 10.49
CA THR A 213 0.82 6.71 10.47
C THR A 213 2.01 7.46 11.05
N MET A 214 2.35 8.62 10.51
CA MET A 214 3.41 9.48 11.05
C MET A 214 2.95 10.94 11.09
N ASP A 215 3.37 11.68 12.11
CA ASP A 215 3.17 13.14 12.19
C ASP A 215 4.49 13.92 12.32
N MET A 216 5.59 13.30 11.86
CA MET A 216 6.97 13.83 11.93
C MET A 216 7.56 13.88 13.35
N GLU A 217 6.75 13.74 14.39
CA GLU A 217 7.19 13.61 15.78
C GLU A 217 7.16 12.15 16.24
N SER A 218 6.10 11.43 15.88
CA SER A 218 5.95 10.02 16.21
C SER A 218 5.47 9.20 15.01
N ALA A 219 5.68 7.90 15.11
CA ALA A 219 5.18 6.90 14.17
C ALA A 219 4.39 5.84 14.91
N HIS A 220 3.22 5.49 14.38
CA HIS A 220 2.34 4.49 14.94
C HIS A 220 2.08 3.41 13.91
N LEU A 221 2.41 2.16 14.24
CA LEU A 221 2.14 0.98 13.45
C LEU A 221 0.86 0.31 13.93
N PHE A 222 0.04 -0.14 12.99
CA PHE A 222 -1.25 -0.77 13.22
C PHE A 222 -1.38 -2.04 12.40
N VAL A 223 -2.18 -2.97 12.92
CA VAL A 223 -2.68 -4.13 12.18
C VAL A 223 -4.16 -3.94 11.91
N HIS A 224 -4.61 -4.38 10.74
CA HIS A 224 -5.99 -4.35 10.29
C HIS A 224 -6.45 -5.77 10.00
N TRP A 225 -7.67 -6.08 10.38
CA TRP A 225 -8.28 -7.37 10.12
C TRP A 225 -9.80 -7.25 9.98
N GLU A 226 -10.41 -8.33 9.52
CA GLU A 226 -11.86 -8.48 9.41
C GLU A 226 -12.32 -9.55 10.39
N GLU A 227 -13.44 -9.30 11.07
CA GLU A 227 -14.16 -10.31 11.84
C GLU A 227 -15.53 -10.53 11.22
N PHE A 228 -15.93 -11.81 11.18
CA PHE A 228 -17.26 -12.22 10.76
C PHE A 228 -18.06 -12.53 12.02
N ASP A 229 -18.75 -11.54 12.54
CA ASP A 229 -19.70 -11.72 13.63
C ASP A 229 -21.10 -11.43 13.08
N VAL A 230 -21.86 -12.50 12.85
CA VAL A 230 -23.33 -12.46 12.68
C VAL A 230 -23.85 -11.64 11.48
N GLU A 231 -23.66 -12.14 10.25
CA GLU A 231 -24.23 -11.65 8.97
C GLU A 231 -23.43 -10.59 8.20
N ARG A 232 -22.57 -9.78 8.85
CA ARG A 232 -21.81 -8.74 8.14
C ARG A 232 -20.36 -8.65 8.61
N PRO A 233 -19.41 -8.40 7.69
CA PRO A 233 -18.03 -8.19 8.07
C PRO A 233 -17.84 -6.88 8.82
N ALA A 234 -17.05 -6.92 9.89
CA ALA A 234 -16.57 -5.75 10.62
C ALA A 234 -15.05 -5.64 10.47
N TYR A 235 -14.57 -4.43 10.18
CA TYR A 235 -13.17 -4.15 9.92
C TYR A 235 -12.56 -3.45 11.11
N TYR A 236 -11.56 -4.08 11.72
CA TYR A 236 -10.89 -3.58 12.91
C TYR A 236 -9.47 -3.13 12.61
N ARG A 237 -9.01 -2.18 13.43
CA ARG A 237 -7.63 -1.72 13.43
C ARG A 237 -7.19 -1.37 14.84
N GLU A 238 -6.08 -1.95 15.27
CA GLU A 238 -5.48 -1.67 16.59
C GLU A 238 -3.98 -1.38 16.49
N PRO A 239 -3.44 -0.53 17.40
CA PRO A 239 -2.03 -0.20 17.41
C PRO A 239 -1.20 -1.41 17.84
N VAL A 240 -0.15 -1.69 17.08
CA VAL A 240 0.84 -2.73 17.38
C VAL A 240 2.04 -2.13 18.12
N MET A 241 2.49 -0.95 17.68
CA MET A 241 3.64 -0.25 18.23
C MET A 241 3.49 1.26 18.01
N LYS A 242 4.07 2.03 18.93
CA LYS A 242 4.29 3.47 18.79
C LYS A 242 5.77 3.74 19.03
N ALA A 243 6.33 4.69 18.30
CA ALA A 243 7.70 5.14 18.47
C ALA A 243 7.75 6.67 18.36
N PHE A 244 8.40 7.32 19.31
CA PHE A 244 8.84 8.69 19.15
C PHE A 244 10.08 8.72 18.23
N LEU A 245 10.11 9.66 17.29
CA LEU A 245 11.14 9.69 16.25
C LEU A 245 12.46 10.32 16.70
N ASP A 246 12.49 10.89 17.91
CA ASP A 246 13.68 11.40 18.58
C ASP A 246 14.33 10.37 19.54
N ASP A 247 13.71 9.22 19.72
CA ASP A 247 14.23 8.09 20.49
C ASP A 247 14.81 7.02 19.54
N GLU A 248 16.16 6.88 19.53
CA GLU A 248 16.86 5.96 18.63
C GLU A 248 16.43 4.50 18.84
N GLN A 249 16.19 4.10 20.10
CA GLN A 249 15.82 2.72 20.42
C GLN A 249 14.40 2.42 19.93
N GLN A 250 13.44 3.31 20.19
CA GLN A 250 12.07 3.12 19.71
C GLN A 250 11.99 3.09 18.18
N VAL A 251 12.80 3.92 17.50
CA VAL A 251 12.88 3.88 16.03
C VAL A 251 13.51 2.57 15.55
N ALA A 252 14.56 2.08 16.21
CA ALA A 252 15.20 0.81 15.87
C ALA A 252 14.21 -0.36 16.00
N ASP A 253 13.46 -0.42 17.10
CA ASP A 253 12.44 -1.44 17.36
C ASP A 253 11.33 -1.39 16.29
N MET A 254 10.85 -0.20 15.95
CA MET A 254 9.83 0.00 14.91
C MET A 254 10.32 -0.49 13.56
N ARG A 255 11.54 -0.10 13.17
CA ARG A 255 12.17 -0.54 11.92
C ARG A 255 12.36 -2.05 11.88
N HIS A 256 12.65 -2.67 13.03
CA HIS A 256 12.75 -4.11 13.12
C HIS A 256 11.42 -4.81 12.84
N ILE A 257 10.32 -4.40 13.50
CA ILE A 257 8.99 -4.96 13.23
C ILE A 257 8.60 -4.77 11.77
N VAL A 258 8.88 -3.59 11.22
CA VAL A 258 8.64 -3.29 9.80
C VAL A 258 9.43 -4.28 8.93
N LYS A 259 10.74 -4.49 9.14
CA LYS A 259 11.52 -5.52 8.43
C LYS A 259 10.91 -6.92 8.51
N ASN A 260 10.40 -7.33 9.68
CA ASN A 260 9.74 -8.64 9.83
C ASN A 260 8.42 -8.74 9.05
N ILE A 261 7.66 -7.64 8.94
CA ILE A 261 6.48 -7.58 8.07
C ILE A 261 6.88 -7.80 6.60
N LEU A 262 7.98 -7.20 6.15
CA LEU A 262 8.50 -7.42 4.79
C LEU A 262 8.97 -8.86 4.60
N ALA A 263 9.71 -9.44 5.55
CA ALA A 263 10.14 -10.83 5.49
C ALA A 263 8.94 -11.79 5.40
N PHE A 264 7.90 -11.56 6.21
CA PHE A 264 6.64 -12.29 6.11
C PHE A 264 5.96 -12.12 4.74
N ALA A 265 5.92 -10.89 4.23
CA ALA A 265 5.33 -10.58 2.93
C ALA A 265 6.03 -11.34 1.81
N LEU A 266 7.36 -11.25 1.73
CA LEU A 266 8.15 -11.91 0.69
C LEU A 266 8.30 -13.43 0.89
N GLY A 267 8.04 -13.93 2.10
CA GLY A 267 8.09 -15.35 2.44
C GLY A 267 6.72 -16.02 2.34
N SER A 268 6.18 -16.43 3.50
CA SER A 268 4.98 -17.27 3.56
C SER A 268 3.74 -16.61 2.93
N ARG A 269 3.58 -15.28 3.04
CA ARG A 269 2.42 -14.61 2.44
C ARG A 269 2.45 -14.70 0.92
N LEU A 270 3.59 -14.42 0.29
CA LEU A 270 3.74 -14.52 -1.16
C LEU A 270 3.58 -15.96 -1.65
N ALA A 271 4.09 -16.95 -0.90
CA ALA A 271 3.89 -18.36 -1.21
C ALA A 271 2.39 -18.73 -1.20
N ASN A 272 1.63 -18.30 -0.19
CA ASN A 272 0.18 -18.51 -0.12
C ASN A 272 -0.55 -17.83 -1.28
N LEU A 273 -0.22 -16.57 -1.59
CA LEU A 273 -0.81 -15.85 -2.71
C LEU A 273 -0.57 -16.55 -4.05
N ARG A 274 0.65 -17.05 -4.30
CA ARG A 274 0.96 -17.83 -5.51
C ARG A 274 0.11 -19.10 -5.61
N ALA A 275 -0.07 -19.82 -4.51
CA ALA A 275 -0.91 -21.01 -4.46
C ALA A 275 -2.37 -20.70 -4.79
N VAL A 276 -2.89 -19.57 -4.29
CA VAL A 276 -4.26 -19.09 -4.58
C VAL A 276 -4.44 -18.72 -6.06
N VAL A 277 -3.47 -18.01 -6.64
CA VAL A 277 -3.50 -17.68 -8.08
C VAL A 277 -3.54 -18.94 -8.92
N GLU A 278 -2.68 -19.91 -8.59
CA GLU A 278 -2.60 -21.16 -9.34
C GLU A 278 -3.91 -21.97 -9.25
N ALA A 279 -4.47 -22.11 -8.05
CA ALA A 279 -5.76 -22.77 -7.86
C ALA A 279 -6.91 -22.07 -8.60
N THR A 280 -6.91 -20.74 -8.64
CA THR A 280 -7.90 -19.96 -9.42
C THR A 280 -7.81 -20.31 -10.91
N ARG A 281 -6.59 -20.39 -11.44
CA ARG A 281 -6.33 -20.74 -12.84
C ARG A 281 -6.82 -22.15 -13.16
N THR A 282 -6.52 -23.14 -12.30
CA THR A 282 -6.99 -24.52 -12.49
C THR A 282 -8.52 -24.60 -12.52
N ARG A 283 -9.21 -23.86 -11.64
CA ARG A 283 -10.69 -23.83 -11.63
C ARG A 283 -11.27 -23.17 -12.89
N GLN A 284 -10.68 -22.08 -13.34
CA GLN A 284 -11.10 -21.42 -14.58
C GLN A 284 -10.94 -22.34 -15.80
N ALA A 285 -9.85 -23.11 -15.85
CA ALA A 285 -9.63 -24.09 -16.91
C ALA A 285 -10.60 -25.29 -16.85
N ALA A 286 -11.03 -25.69 -15.64
CA ALA A 286 -11.94 -26.80 -15.43
C ALA A 286 -13.42 -26.45 -15.66
N THR A 287 -13.78 -25.16 -15.78
CA THR A 287 -15.17 -24.75 -15.98
C THR A 287 -15.55 -25.01 -17.44
N PRO A 288 -16.45 -25.98 -17.74
CA PRO A 288 -16.81 -26.31 -19.11
C PRO A 288 -17.40 -25.06 -19.78
N LEU A 289 -16.90 -24.70 -20.96
CA LEU A 289 -17.56 -23.70 -21.79
C LEU A 289 -18.94 -24.25 -22.13
N LEU A 290 -19.97 -23.77 -21.42
CA LEU A 290 -21.36 -24.09 -21.77
C LEU A 290 -21.52 -23.78 -23.26
N PRO A 291 -22.05 -24.73 -24.06
CA PRO A 291 -22.20 -24.52 -25.49
C PRO A 291 -22.98 -23.23 -25.69
N SER A 292 -22.34 -22.27 -26.36
CA SER A 292 -22.95 -21.02 -26.78
C SER A 292 -24.26 -21.40 -27.46
N ARG A 293 -25.39 -21.11 -26.79
CA ARG A 293 -26.72 -21.26 -27.38
C ARG A 293 -26.73 -20.29 -28.56
N SER A 294 -26.41 -20.82 -29.74
CA SER A 294 -26.60 -20.16 -31.01
C SER A 294 -28.09 -19.82 -31.08
N SER A 295 -28.40 -18.56 -30.77
CA SER A 295 -29.72 -17.98 -30.97
C SER A 295 -30.03 -18.03 -32.46
N SER A 296 -30.58 -19.16 -32.90
CA SER A 296 -31.26 -19.25 -34.19
C SER A 296 -32.51 -18.39 -34.08
N THR A 297 -32.42 -17.20 -34.64
CA THR A 297 -33.51 -16.24 -34.78
C THR A 297 -34.58 -16.86 -35.69
N ARG A 298 -35.56 -17.57 -35.12
CA ARG A 298 -36.85 -17.76 -35.79
C ARG A 298 -37.69 -16.53 -35.52
N LEU A 299 -37.79 -15.67 -36.53
CA LEU A 299 -38.89 -14.72 -36.68
C LEU A 299 -40.19 -15.51 -36.82
N SER A 300 -41.05 -15.46 -35.82
CA SER A 300 -42.48 -15.71 -35.98
C SER A 300 -43.24 -14.57 -35.34
N GLN A 301 -43.91 -13.80 -36.20
CA GLN A 301 -44.99 -12.88 -35.85
C GLN A 301 -46.06 -13.60 -35.02
N GLY A 302 -46.63 -12.89 -34.05
CA GLY A 302 -47.78 -13.36 -33.28
C GLY A 302 -48.06 -12.41 -32.12
N ASP A 303 -49.01 -11.51 -32.34
CA ASP A 303 -49.60 -10.61 -31.36
C ASP A 303 -50.11 -11.36 -30.12
N SER A 304 -49.88 -10.80 -28.93
CA SER A 304 -50.92 -10.57 -27.91
C SER A 304 -50.33 -9.98 -26.63
N ALA A 305 -51.03 -8.95 -26.14
CA ALA A 305 -50.81 -8.31 -24.85
C ALA A 305 -50.96 -9.31 -23.68
N VAL A 306 -50.23 -9.08 -22.58
CA VAL A 306 -50.74 -8.86 -21.21
C VAL A 306 -49.55 -8.62 -20.27
N ASN A 307 -49.75 -7.65 -19.37
CA ASN A 307 -48.97 -7.25 -18.19
C ASN A 307 -48.16 -8.35 -17.48
N ASN A 308 -46.92 -8.02 -17.06
CA ASN A 308 -46.56 -8.05 -15.63
C ASN A 308 -45.17 -7.48 -15.29
N LEU A 309 -45.20 -6.64 -14.26
CA LEU A 309 -44.32 -6.59 -13.09
C LEU A 309 -42.78 -6.44 -13.24
N TYR A 310 -42.34 -5.23 -12.87
CA TYR A 310 -41.05 -4.79 -12.37
C TYR A 310 -40.02 -5.86 -11.95
N LEU A 311 -38.89 -5.90 -12.67
CA LEU A 311 -37.56 -6.23 -12.15
C LEU A 311 -36.51 -5.46 -12.96
N LEU A 312 -36.08 -4.29 -12.46
CA LEU A 312 -34.98 -3.52 -13.04
C LEU A 312 -33.75 -3.63 -12.13
N LEU A 313 -32.86 -4.56 -12.45
CA LEU A 313 -31.43 -4.43 -12.18
C LEU A 313 -30.79 -3.73 -13.38
N PRO A 314 -29.99 -2.65 -13.22
CA PRO A 314 -29.28 -2.10 -14.35
C PRO A 314 -28.00 -2.90 -14.63
N ARG A 315 -28.02 -3.60 -15.77
CA ARG A 315 -26.83 -4.02 -16.51
C ARG A 315 -26.09 -2.81 -17.05
N ASN A 316 -24.76 -2.87 -16.96
CA ASN A 316 -23.78 -1.98 -17.57
C ASN A 316 -24.17 -1.53 -19.00
N ARG A 317 -24.13 -0.22 -19.25
CA ARG A 317 -24.14 0.34 -20.60
C ARG A 317 -22.90 1.18 -20.85
N GLN A 318 -22.22 0.76 -21.91
CA GLN A 318 -21.31 1.44 -22.83
C GLN A 318 -21.04 2.94 -22.60
N VAL A 319 -19.74 3.23 -22.58
CA VAL A 319 -19.13 4.55 -22.75
C VAL A 319 -19.52 5.12 -24.12
N MET A 320 -20.32 6.18 -24.12
CA MET A 320 -20.50 7.08 -25.25
C MET A 320 -19.59 8.30 -25.03
N SER A 321 -18.59 8.44 -25.90
CA SER A 321 -17.72 9.59 -26.01
C SER A 321 -18.49 10.77 -26.62
N HIS A 322 -18.73 11.83 -25.83
CA HIS A 322 -19.12 13.12 -26.36
C HIS A 322 -17.99 14.13 -26.27
N ILE A 323 -17.55 14.54 -27.47
CA ILE A 323 -16.74 15.70 -27.78
C ILE A 323 -17.48 16.95 -27.26
N ILE A 324 -16.84 17.74 -26.40
CA ILE A 324 -17.31 19.07 -26.01
C ILE A 324 -16.27 20.10 -26.44
N GLN A 325 -16.73 21.03 -27.28
CA GLN A 325 -15.99 22.23 -27.69
C GLN A 325 -15.86 23.24 -26.54
N PRO A 326 -14.77 24.02 -26.46
CA PRO A 326 -14.59 25.01 -25.40
C PRO A 326 -15.37 26.31 -25.66
N LYS A 327 -16.17 26.72 -24.66
CA LYS A 327 -16.76 28.07 -24.58
C LYS A 327 -15.72 29.08 -24.06
N LYS A 328 -15.61 30.19 -24.80
CA LYS A 328 -14.91 31.44 -24.43
C LYS A 328 -15.65 32.17 -23.30
N THR A 329 -14.90 32.81 -22.40
CA THR A 329 -15.10 34.16 -21.79
C THR A 329 -14.01 34.40 -20.71
N PRO A 330 -13.85 35.61 -20.12
CA PRO A 330 -12.94 36.65 -20.59
C PRO A 330 -11.80 36.98 -19.60
N ALA A 331 -10.90 37.84 -20.04
CA ALA A 331 -9.73 38.33 -19.32
C ALA A 331 -10.05 39.12 -18.04
N CYS A 332 -9.22 38.94 -17.02
CA CYS A 332 -8.92 39.97 -16.02
C CYS A 332 -7.46 39.82 -15.57
N SER A 333 -6.81 40.97 -15.44
CA SER A 333 -5.39 41.24 -15.26
C SER A 333 -4.88 40.92 -13.86
N GLN A 334 -3.59 40.52 -13.76
CA GLN A 334 -2.58 41.27 -13.00
C GLN A 334 -1.18 40.64 -13.13
N GLN A 335 -0.19 41.53 -13.03
CA GLN A 335 1.22 41.40 -13.34
C GLN A 335 2.00 40.55 -12.32
N SER A 336 3.05 39.85 -12.75
CA SER A 336 4.45 40.21 -12.44
C SER A 336 5.46 39.11 -12.83
N ILE A 337 6.44 39.54 -13.63
CA ILE A 337 7.90 39.36 -13.48
C ILE A 337 8.43 37.93 -13.16
N ILE A 338 9.12 37.31 -14.13
CA ILE A 338 10.58 37.03 -14.14
C ILE A 338 10.90 36.25 -15.44
N GLN A 339 11.74 36.84 -16.29
CA GLN A 339 12.38 36.15 -17.42
C GLN A 339 13.55 35.29 -16.91
N GLN A 340 13.60 34.02 -17.32
CA GLN A 340 14.85 33.27 -17.42
C GLN A 340 14.95 32.68 -18.84
N HIS A 341 15.98 33.12 -19.56
CA HIS A 341 16.42 32.57 -20.83
C HIS A 341 16.90 31.13 -20.64
N LEU A 342 16.32 30.19 -21.39
CA LEU A 342 16.85 28.84 -21.59
C LEU A 342 16.96 28.60 -23.09
N MET A 343 18.17 28.74 -23.61
CA MET A 343 18.54 28.31 -24.96
C MET A 343 18.52 26.78 -25.00
N ARG A 344 17.61 26.23 -25.82
CA ARG A 344 17.65 24.85 -26.31
C ARG A 344 18.71 24.76 -27.40
N VAL A 345 19.69 23.89 -27.23
CA VAL A 345 20.43 23.27 -28.34
C VAL A 345 19.99 21.81 -28.40
N GLN A 346 19.43 21.44 -29.55
CA GLN A 346 19.12 20.05 -29.91
C GLN A 346 20.31 19.42 -30.66
N LEU A 347 20.31 18.08 -30.61
CA LEU A 347 20.93 17.06 -31.50
C LEU A 347 22.12 16.30 -30.88
N PRO A 348 22.38 15.04 -31.30
CA PRO A 348 21.45 13.96 -31.69
C PRO A 348 21.76 12.60 -31.01
N ARG A 349 20.85 11.64 -31.26
CA ARG A 349 20.93 10.22 -30.88
C ARG A 349 22.14 9.53 -31.51
N THR A 350 22.84 8.69 -30.73
CA THR A 350 23.50 7.48 -31.25
C THR A 350 23.38 6.32 -30.25
N CYS A 351 23.01 5.16 -30.77
CA CYS A 351 23.05 3.87 -30.09
C CYS A 351 24.50 3.41 -29.90
N SER A 352 24.82 2.77 -28.77
CA SER A 352 25.88 1.75 -28.75
C SER A 352 25.76 0.88 -27.50
N CYS A 353 25.43 -0.40 -27.71
CA CYS A 353 25.65 -1.46 -26.75
C CYS A 353 27.14 -1.57 -26.43
N LYS A 354 27.52 -1.73 -25.15
CA LYS A 354 28.72 -2.51 -24.78
C LYS A 354 28.69 -2.94 -23.31
N CYS A 355 28.49 -4.24 -23.16
CA CYS A 355 28.93 -5.09 -22.07
C CYS A 355 30.38 -4.73 -21.63
N LYS A 356 30.63 -4.61 -20.32
CA LYS A 356 31.98 -4.71 -19.74
C LYS A 356 31.93 -5.18 -18.27
N ARG A 357 32.32 -6.44 -18.08
CA ARG A 357 32.93 -6.97 -16.84
C ARG A 357 34.29 -6.30 -16.60
N ARG A 358 34.64 -6.07 -15.32
CA ARG A 358 35.96 -6.29 -14.67
C ARG A 358 35.83 -5.86 -13.20
N LEU A 359 35.93 -6.73 -12.19
CA LEU A 359 37.11 -7.38 -11.58
C LEU A 359 38.18 -6.41 -11.03
N LEU A 360 38.39 -6.59 -9.70
CA LEU A 360 39.59 -6.37 -8.87
C LEU A 360 40.00 -4.94 -8.49
N SER A 361 40.05 -4.68 -7.17
CA SER A 361 41.33 -4.81 -6.43
C SER A 361 41.13 -4.64 -4.92
N MET A 362 41.49 -5.68 -4.16
CA MET A 362 41.87 -5.58 -2.74
C MET A 362 43.31 -5.07 -2.67
N THR A 363 43.60 -4.15 -1.77
CA THR A 363 44.97 -3.93 -1.30
C THR A 363 44.97 -3.63 0.20
N LEU A 364 45.44 -4.62 0.95
CA LEU A 364 45.92 -4.53 2.33
C LEU A 364 47.31 -3.87 2.31
N VAL A 365 47.56 -2.90 3.18
CA VAL A 365 48.91 -2.58 3.66
C VAL A 365 48.84 -2.37 5.18
N LEU A 366 49.68 -3.13 5.87
CA LEU A 366 49.96 -3.14 7.30
C LEU A 366 51.05 -2.12 7.67
N ASN A 367 51.05 -1.79 8.97
CA ASN A 367 52.15 -1.30 9.81
C ASN A 367 52.60 0.16 9.68
N TYR A 368 52.49 0.91 10.80
CA TYR A 368 53.67 1.26 11.60
C TYR A 368 53.27 1.63 13.05
N ILE A 369 53.89 0.94 13.99
CA ILE A 369 53.90 1.20 15.44
C ILE A 369 55.13 2.07 15.72
N ALA A 370 54.97 3.15 16.47
CA ALA A 370 56.09 3.86 17.11
C ALA A 370 55.72 4.18 18.56
N LYS A 371 56.40 3.51 19.50
CA LYS A 371 56.51 3.90 20.92
C LYS A 371 57.62 4.95 21.05
N PRO A 372 57.52 5.90 21.98
CA PRO A 372 58.68 6.49 22.63
C PRO A 372 58.92 5.86 24.00
N THR A 373 60.19 5.56 24.21
CA THR A 373 60.88 5.14 25.43
C THR A 373 60.82 6.19 26.53
N GLY A 374 60.77 5.72 27.79
CA GLY A 374 60.81 6.56 28.98
C GLY A 374 62.18 7.19 29.29
N ARG A 375 62.16 8.11 30.27
CA ARG A 375 63.28 8.44 31.15
C ARG A 375 62.73 8.71 32.55
N ASP A 376 63.32 8.00 33.50
CA ASP A 376 63.21 8.20 34.94
C ASP A 376 64.15 9.30 35.45
N ASN A 377 63.80 9.83 36.62
CA ASN A 377 64.61 10.37 37.71
C ASN A 377 65.36 11.69 37.56
N SER A 378 64.82 12.72 38.21
CA SER A 378 65.40 13.36 39.42
C SER A 378 64.36 14.25 40.09
#